data_AF-A0A959CB56-F1
#
_entry.id   AF-A0A959CB56-F1
#
_cell.length_a   1.000
_cell.length_b   1.000
_cell.length_c   1.000
_cell.angle_alpha   90.00
_cell.angle_beta   90.00
_cell.angle_gamma   90.00
#
_symmetry.space_group_name_H-M   'P 1'
#
loop_
_entity.id
_entity.type
_entity.pdbx_description
1 polymer ?
#
loop_
_entity_poly.entity_id
_entity_poly.type
_entity_poly.pdbx_seq_one_letter_code
_entity_poly.pdbx_strand_id
1 'polypeptide(L)'
;MVPVLTSSVVVFILVIYLLVFLILTAKDRLLPQKDVAIVINGNADAPVVVKPGSSLLSTLASNNVFLASACGGGGTCAMCKCQVYSGGGDVLPTETNHLNRREVQESVRLACQVKVKEDMEIKVPDEVFGVKKWECA
;
A
#
# COMPACT_ATOMS: atom_id res chain seq x y z
N MET A 1 10.02 55.16 -0.14
CA MET A 1 9.36 54.28 0.86
C MET A 1 8.86 52.98 0.22
N VAL A 2 8.08 53.06 -0.86
CA VAL A 2 7.58 51.89 -1.62
C VAL A 2 8.67 50.89 -2.08
N PRO A 3 9.81 51.31 -2.70
CA PRO A 3 10.79 50.33 -3.22
C PRO A 3 11.49 49.52 -2.12
N VAL A 4 11.66 50.10 -0.93
CA VAL A 4 12.27 49.40 0.21
C VAL A 4 11.32 48.33 0.71
N LEU A 5 10.03 48.65 0.87
CA LEU A 5 9.00 47.70 1.28
C LEU A 5 8.86 46.54 0.29
N THR A 6 8.85 46.82 -1.02
CA THR A 6 8.76 45.76 -2.04
C THR A 6 10.00 44.87 -2.04
N SER A 7 11.21 45.44 -1.86
CA SER A 7 12.44 44.66 -1.82
C SER A 7 12.48 43.68 -0.63
N SER A 8 12.06 44.12 0.56
CA SER A 8 12.01 43.27 1.74
C SER A 8 11.01 42.12 1.59
N VAL A 9 9.84 42.39 1.01
CA VAL A 9 8.83 41.36 0.74
C VAL A 9 9.34 40.33 -0.26
N VAL A 10 10.00 40.76 -1.34
CA VAL A 10 10.56 39.85 -2.36
C VAL A 10 11.64 38.95 -1.77
N VAL A 11 12.57 39.51 -0.98
CA VAL A 11 13.64 38.72 -0.34
C VAL A 11 13.04 37.68 0.62
N PHE A 12 12.06 38.07 1.43
CA PHE A 12 11.42 37.17 2.38
C PHE A 12 10.69 36.02 1.68
N ILE A 13 9.94 36.32 0.61
CA ILE A 13 9.27 35.31 -0.22
C ILE A 13 10.29 34.36 -0.84
N LEU A 14 11.40 34.87 -1.37
CA LEU A 14 12.44 34.06 -2.01
C LEU A 14 13.06 33.07 -1.02
N VAL A 15 13.38 33.52 0.20
CA VAL A 15 13.91 32.66 1.26
C VAL A 15 12.92 31.55 1.62
N ILE A 16 11.63 31.86 1.76
CA ILE A 16 10.59 30.85 2.06
C ILE A 16 10.48 29.84 0.92
N TYR A 17 10.42 30.29 -0.34
CA TYR A 17 10.34 29.38 -1.49
C TYR A 17 11.58 28.49 -1.61
N LEU A 18 12.78 29.02 -1.35
CA LEU A 18 14.00 28.24 -1.32
C LEU A 18 13.92 27.13 -0.27
N LEU A 19 13.46 27.46 0.94
CA LEU A 19 13.29 26.48 2.02
C LEU A 19 12.26 25.40 1.64
N VAL A 20 11.10 25.79 1.10
CA VAL A 20 10.06 24.85 0.66
C VAL A 20 10.58 23.93 -0.44
N PHE A 21 11.29 24.49 -1.43
CA PHE A 21 11.89 23.71 -2.51
C PHE A 21 12.90 22.67 -1.98
N LEU A 22 13.73 23.06 -1.02
CA LEU A 22 14.68 22.15 -0.36
C LEU A 22 13.96 21.01 0.36
N ILE A 23 12.92 21.31 1.14
CA ILE A 23 12.14 20.30 1.88
C ILE A 23 11.42 19.34 0.92
N LEU A 24 10.81 19.85 -0.15
CA LEU A 24 10.13 19.00 -1.14
C LEU A 24 11.10 18.09 -1.89
N THR A 25 12.25 18.63 -2.30
CA THR A 25 13.29 17.83 -2.97
C THR A 25 13.85 16.74 -2.06
N ALA A 26 14.04 17.04 -0.77
CA ALA A 26 14.43 16.05 0.23
C ALA A 26 13.35 14.97 0.40
N LYS A 27 12.08 15.37 0.50
CA LYS A 27 10.94 14.44 0.64
C LYS A 27 10.88 13.44 -0.51
N ASP A 28 11.03 13.89 -1.75
CA ASP A 28 10.94 13.04 -2.94
C ASP A 28 12.16 12.12 -3.12
N ARG A 29 13.31 12.49 -2.55
CA ARG A 29 14.51 11.63 -2.49
C ARG A 29 14.46 10.59 -1.38
N LEU A 30 13.86 10.94 -0.22
CA LEU A 30 13.84 10.07 0.97
C LEU A 30 12.64 9.10 0.98
N LEU A 31 11.51 9.46 0.37
CA LEU A 31 10.36 8.57 0.27
C LEU A 31 10.41 7.80 -1.07
N PRO A 32 10.45 6.46 -1.03
CA PRO A 32 10.32 5.66 -2.24
C PRO A 32 8.88 5.81 -2.78
N GLN A 33 8.70 6.74 -3.71
CA GLN A 33 7.48 6.88 -4.52
C GLN A 33 7.56 6.09 -5.82
N LYS A 34 8.50 5.15 -5.94
CA LYS A 34 8.50 4.25 -7.10
C LYS A 34 7.27 3.36 -7.00
N ASP A 35 6.56 3.26 -8.12
CA ASP A 35 5.46 2.31 -8.24
C ASP A 35 6.00 0.90 -7.96
N VAL A 36 5.19 0.15 -7.23
CA VAL A 36 5.53 -1.18 -6.72
C VAL A 36 4.84 -2.22 -7.60
N ALA A 37 5.57 -3.27 -7.96
CA ALA A 37 5.02 -4.40 -8.68
C ALA A 37 4.56 -5.49 -7.71
N ILE A 38 3.31 -5.95 -7.88
CA ILE A 38 2.76 -7.11 -7.17
C ILE A 38 2.57 -8.24 -8.18
N VAL A 39 3.24 -9.37 -7.96
CA VAL A 39 3.06 -10.59 -8.73
C VAL A 39 2.06 -11.49 -7.99
N ILE A 40 0.98 -11.85 -8.69
CA ILE A 40 -0.12 -12.66 -8.13
C ILE A 40 -0.09 -14.06 -8.75
N ASN A 41 -0.09 -15.10 -7.92
CA ASN A 41 -0.16 -16.52 -8.34
C ASN A 41 0.91 -16.95 -9.36
N GLY A 42 2.10 -16.34 -9.33
CA GLY A 42 3.21 -16.68 -10.23
C GLY A 42 3.05 -16.18 -11.67
N ASN A 43 2.02 -15.38 -11.97
CA ASN A 43 1.84 -14.74 -13.27
C ASN A 43 2.79 -13.53 -13.40
N ALA A 44 4.06 -13.80 -13.69
CA ALA A 44 5.07 -12.76 -13.92
C ALA A 44 4.79 -11.92 -15.19
N ASP A 45 3.92 -12.40 -16.09
CA ASP A 45 3.60 -11.75 -17.36
C ASP A 45 2.63 -10.57 -17.23
N ALA A 46 1.94 -10.43 -16.08
CA ALA A 46 1.02 -9.32 -15.81
C ALA A 46 1.15 -8.82 -14.37
N PRO A 47 2.29 -8.19 -14.00
CA PRO A 47 2.48 -7.62 -12.68
C PRO A 47 1.52 -6.44 -12.46
N VAL A 48 0.88 -6.41 -11.30
CA VAL A 48 -0.01 -5.32 -10.92
C VAL A 48 0.83 -4.18 -10.37
N VAL A 49 0.91 -3.09 -11.13
CA VAL A 49 1.70 -1.89 -10.77
C VAL A 49 0.83 -0.95 -9.95
N VAL A 50 1.23 -0.68 -8.71
CA VAL A 50 0.43 0.06 -7.72
C VAL A 50 1.28 1.06 -6.95
N LYS A 51 0.62 2.11 -6.47
CA LYS A 51 1.27 3.10 -5.59
C LYS A 51 1.47 2.52 -4.18
N PRO A 52 2.65 2.68 -3.58
CA PRO A 52 2.89 2.23 -2.21
C PRO A 52 2.06 3.04 -1.21
N GLY A 53 1.70 2.41 -0.08
CA GLY A 53 1.07 3.05 1.08
C GLY A 53 -0.33 2.56 1.42
N SER A 54 -1.05 1.92 0.49
CA SER A 54 -2.34 1.26 0.75
C SER A 54 -2.16 -0.12 1.37
N SER A 55 -3.24 -0.65 1.98
CA SER A 55 -3.28 -2.05 2.40
C SER A 55 -3.35 -2.97 1.19
N LEU A 56 -2.86 -4.19 1.34
CA LEU A 56 -2.89 -5.19 0.28
C LEU A 56 -4.33 -5.54 -0.12
N LEU A 57 -5.26 -5.58 0.85
CA LEU A 57 -6.70 -5.76 0.59
C LEU A 57 -7.28 -4.69 -0.34
N SER A 58 -7.06 -3.40 -0.04
CA SER A 58 -7.58 -2.30 -0.85
C SER A 58 -6.94 -2.27 -2.25
N THR A 59 -5.66 -2.59 -2.31
CA THR A 59 -4.87 -2.62 -3.54
C THR A 59 -5.31 -3.75 -4.48
N LEU A 60 -5.66 -4.91 -3.93
CA LEU A 60 -6.25 -6.01 -4.71
C LEU A 60 -7.66 -5.66 -5.18
N ALA A 61 -8.47 -5.06 -4.30
CA ALA A 61 -9.84 -4.65 -4.65
C ALA A 61 -9.87 -3.62 -5.80
N SER A 62 -8.92 -2.68 -5.85
CA SER A 62 -8.81 -1.74 -6.98
C SER A 62 -8.40 -2.40 -8.30
N ASN A 63 -7.78 -3.58 -8.24
CA ASN A 63 -7.36 -4.37 -9.40
C ASN A 63 -8.32 -5.53 -9.71
N ASN A 64 -9.59 -5.43 -9.27
CA ASN A 64 -10.64 -6.42 -9.50
C ASN A 64 -10.38 -7.80 -8.85
N VAL A 65 -9.53 -7.87 -7.82
CA VAL A 65 -9.31 -9.07 -7.02
C VAL A 65 -9.92 -8.85 -5.64
N PHE A 66 -11.07 -9.49 -5.38
CA PHE A 66 -11.85 -9.24 -4.16
C PHE A 66 -11.68 -10.36 -3.15
N LEU A 67 -10.86 -10.11 -2.12
CA LEU A 67 -10.79 -10.98 -0.95
C LEU A 67 -12.02 -10.80 -0.06
N ALA A 68 -12.53 -11.91 0.49
CA ALA A 68 -13.62 -11.88 1.46
C ALA A 68 -13.21 -11.08 2.70
N SER A 69 -13.99 -10.05 3.04
CA SER A 69 -13.74 -9.20 4.21
C SER A 69 -15.06 -8.71 4.81
N ALA A 70 -15.46 -9.30 5.93
CA ALA A 70 -16.63 -8.85 6.69
C ALA A 70 -16.36 -7.57 7.50
N CYS A 71 -15.11 -7.32 7.89
CA CYS A 71 -14.70 -6.24 8.80
C CYS A 71 -14.16 -4.99 8.09
N GLY A 72 -14.25 -4.92 6.75
CA GLY A 72 -13.79 -3.77 5.96
C GLY A 72 -12.30 -3.41 6.11
N GLY A 73 -11.47 -4.34 6.59
CA GLY A 73 -10.04 -4.11 6.81
C GLY A 73 -9.60 -3.88 8.26
N GLY A 74 -10.51 -4.01 9.23
CA GLY A 74 -10.19 -3.85 10.66
C GLY A 74 -9.33 -4.95 11.31
N GLY A 75 -8.96 -6.01 10.58
CA GLY A 75 -8.10 -7.09 11.11
C GLY A 75 -8.77 -8.01 12.14
N THR A 76 -10.08 -7.90 12.34
CA THR A 76 -10.84 -8.66 13.36
C THR A 76 -11.58 -9.88 12.82
N CYS A 77 -11.81 -9.94 11.51
CA CYS A 77 -12.64 -11.00 10.89
C CYS A 77 -11.85 -12.19 10.34
N ALA A 78 -10.52 -12.08 10.21
CA ALA A 78 -9.62 -13.14 9.73
C ALA A 78 -9.96 -13.82 8.38
N MET A 79 -10.87 -13.26 7.58
CA MET A 79 -11.28 -13.82 6.28
C MET A 79 -10.35 -13.45 5.13
N CYS A 80 -9.62 -12.33 5.26
CA CYS A 80 -8.76 -11.80 4.20
C CYS A 80 -7.38 -12.49 4.14
N LYS A 81 -7.33 -13.81 4.27
CA LYS A 81 -6.08 -14.58 4.26
C LYS A 81 -5.46 -14.61 2.86
N CYS A 82 -4.16 -14.35 2.78
CA CYS A 82 -3.35 -14.51 1.58
C CYS A 82 -1.96 -15.02 1.97
N GLN A 83 -1.27 -15.71 1.05
CA GLN A 83 0.13 -16.08 1.25
C GLN A 83 1.02 -14.98 0.66
N VAL A 84 2.02 -14.55 1.41
CA VAL A 84 2.95 -13.49 0.99
C VAL A 84 4.36 -14.06 1.05
N TYR A 85 4.94 -14.34 -0.12
CA TYR A 85 6.29 -14.92 -0.23
C TYR A 85 7.38 -13.86 -0.13
N SER A 86 7.11 -12.64 -0.61
CA SER A 86 8.06 -11.52 -0.60
C SER A 86 7.37 -10.18 -0.36
N GLY A 87 8.09 -9.21 0.23
CA GLY A 87 7.68 -7.80 0.35
C GLY A 87 6.63 -7.45 1.41
N GLY A 88 6.28 -8.39 2.30
CA GLY A 88 5.21 -8.24 3.30
C GLY A 88 5.65 -7.90 4.73
N GLY A 89 6.95 -7.73 4.99
CA GLY A 89 7.50 -7.58 6.35
C GLY A 89 7.31 -8.84 7.21
N ASP A 90 7.32 -8.70 8.54
CA ASP A 90 7.09 -9.80 9.52
C ASP A 90 5.62 -9.87 10.00
N VAL A 91 5.19 -11.02 10.52
CA VAL A 91 3.82 -11.22 11.03
C VAL A 91 3.56 -10.26 12.18
N LEU A 92 2.48 -9.47 12.10
CA LEU A 92 2.13 -8.53 13.15
C LEU A 92 1.44 -9.27 14.32
N PRO A 93 1.62 -8.82 15.58
CA PRO A 93 0.93 -9.40 16.75
C PRO A 93 -0.61 -9.41 16.62
N THR A 94 -1.17 -8.48 15.85
CA THR A 94 -2.60 -8.41 15.56
C THR A 94 -3.10 -9.58 14.71
N GLU A 95 -2.22 -10.14 13.87
CA GLU A 95 -2.49 -11.29 13.02
C GLU A 95 -2.29 -12.61 13.77
N THR A 96 -1.33 -12.66 14.71
CA THR A 96 -0.95 -13.88 15.45
C THR A 96 -2.10 -14.49 16.25
N ASN A 97 -3.08 -13.68 16.69
CA ASN A 97 -4.28 -14.19 17.38
C ASN A 97 -5.21 -14.98 16.45
N HIS A 98 -5.13 -14.76 15.14
CA HIS A 98 -6.01 -15.35 14.13
C HIS A 98 -5.31 -16.39 13.26
N LEU A 99 -3.98 -16.44 13.31
CA LEU A 99 -3.14 -17.35 12.53
C LEU A 99 -2.61 -18.50 13.39
N ASN A 100 -2.69 -19.72 12.87
CA ASN A 100 -2.06 -20.87 13.53
C ASN A 100 -0.57 -20.95 13.18
N ARG A 101 0.23 -21.66 14.01
CA ARG A 101 1.67 -21.84 13.78
C ARG A 101 2.02 -22.40 12.40
N ARG A 102 1.18 -23.29 11.85
CA ARG A 102 1.36 -23.84 10.49
C ARG A 102 1.14 -22.79 9.42
N GLU A 103 0.09 -21.97 9.57
CA GLU A 103 -0.22 -20.88 8.64
C GLU A 103 0.89 -19.83 8.63
N VAL A 104 1.46 -19.51 9.80
CA VAL A 104 2.62 -18.62 9.91
C VAL A 104 3.85 -19.19 9.20
N GLN A 105 4.11 -20.50 9.31
CA GLN A 105 5.20 -21.17 8.58
C GLN A 105 4.98 -21.16 7.06
N GLU A 106 3.73 -21.24 6.63
CA GLU A 106 3.33 -21.13 5.22
C GLU A 106 3.22 -19.68 4.72
N SER A 107 3.71 -18.70 5.49
CA SER A 107 3.70 -17.27 5.14
C SER A 107 2.31 -16.67 4.91
N VAL A 108 1.28 -17.23 5.55
CA VAL A 108 -0.08 -16.69 5.52
C VAL A 108 -0.14 -15.39 6.32
N ARG A 109 -0.80 -14.38 5.75
CA ARG A 109 -1.01 -13.04 6.30
C ARG A 109 -2.45 -12.61 6.15
N LEU A 110 -2.84 -11.59 6.92
CA LEU A 110 -4.10 -10.88 6.69
C LEU A 110 -3.85 -9.72 5.73
N ALA A 111 -4.35 -9.82 4.51
CA ALA A 111 -4.17 -8.81 3.46
C ALA A 111 -4.56 -7.39 3.89
N CYS A 112 -5.49 -7.26 4.85
CA CYS A 112 -5.87 -5.95 5.38
C CYS A 112 -4.82 -5.26 6.27
N GLN A 113 -3.95 -6.02 6.94
CA GLN A 113 -2.93 -5.48 7.85
C GLN A 113 -1.59 -5.26 7.14
N VAL A 114 -1.34 -6.01 6.06
CA VAL A 114 -0.14 -5.86 5.24
C VAL A 114 -0.23 -4.57 4.43
N LYS A 115 0.78 -3.70 4.57
CA LYS A 115 0.94 -2.47 3.77
C LYS A 115 1.89 -2.73 2.61
N VAL A 116 1.47 -2.33 1.41
CA VAL A 116 2.31 -2.41 0.21
C VAL A 116 3.35 -1.29 0.27
N LYS A 117 4.64 -1.65 0.41
CA LYS A 117 5.76 -0.68 0.48
C LYS A 117 6.87 -0.96 -0.52
N GLU A 118 7.03 -2.22 -0.89
CA GLU A 118 8.09 -2.75 -1.75
C GLU A 118 7.50 -3.87 -2.60
N ASP A 119 8.23 -4.31 -3.63
CA ASP A 119 7.74 -5.31 -4.58
C ASP A 119 7.37 -6.61 -3.87
N MET A 120 6.19 -7.15 -4.20
CA MET A 120 5.60 -8.26 -3.47
C MET A 120 5.29 -9.44 -4.39
N GLU A 121 5.51 -10.64 -3.88
CA GLU A 121 5.02 -11.88 -4.47
C GLU A 121 3.98 -12.48 -3.56
N ILE A 122 2.76 -12.66 -4.08
CA ILE A 122 1.62 -13.15 -3.31
C ILE A 122 0.90 -14.28 -4.00
N LYS A 123 0.28 -15.13 -3.19
CA LYS A 123 -0.66 -16.15 -3.64
C LYS A 123 -2.02 -15.97 -2.98
N VAL A 124 -3.04 -15.95 -3.83
CA VAL A 124 -4.43 -15.70 -3.49
C VAL A 124 -5.27 -16.87 -4.03
N PRO A 125 -6.30 -17.34 -3.31
CA PRO A 125 -7.15 -18.44 -3.78
C PRO A 125 -7.77 -18.15 -5.14
N ASP A 126 -7.85 -19.13 -6.04
CA ASP A 126 -8.34 -18.89 -7.41
C ASP A 126 -9.83 -18.49 -7.46
N GLU A 127 -10.57 -18.79 -6.40
CA GLU A 127 -12.00 -18.51 -6.26
C GLU A 127 -12.36 -17.02 -6.28
N VAL A 128 -11.41 -16.13 -5.95
CA VAL A 128 -11.67 -14.68 -5.96
C VAL A 128 -11.54 -14.05 -7.35
N PHE A 129 -10.96 -14.76 -8.32
CA PHE A 129 -10.88 -14.26 -9.69
C PHE A 129 -12.23 -14.45 -10.38
N GLY A 130 -12.82 -13.35 -10.86
CA GLY A 130 -14.11 -13.38 -11.59
C GLY A 130 -15.33 -12.94 -10.77
N VAL A 131 -15.15 -12.55 -9.50
CA VAL A 131 -16.21 -11.92 -8.72
C VAL A 131 -16.51 -10.53 -9.27
N LYS A 132 -17.75 -10.27 -9.67
CA LYS A 132 -18.23 -8.96 -10.14
C LYS A 132 -19.05 -8.28 -9.07
N LYS A 133 -18.77 -7.00 -8.81
CA LYS A 133 -19.62 -6.14 -7.99
C LYS A 133 -20.85 -5.75 -8.81
N TRP A 134 -22.04 -5.98 -8.26
CA TRP A 134 -23.31 -5.54 -8.84
C TRP A 134 -23.83 -4.37 -8.00
N GLU A 135 -24.26 -3.30 -8.67
CA GLU A 135 -25.02 -2.24 -8.02
C GLU A 135 -26.49 -2.64 -8.06
N CYS A 136 -27.06 -2.92 -6.89
CA CYS A 136 -28.51 -3.09 -6.76
C CYS A 136 -29.13 -1.69 -6.65
N ALA A 137 -30.00 -1.35 -7.59
CA ALA A 137 -30.80 -0.13 -7.59
C ALA A 137 -31.93 -0.19 -6.55
#